data_AF-A0A0C2DV68-F1
#
_entry.id   AF-A0A0C2DV68-F1
#
_cell.length_a   1.000
_cell.length_b   1.000
_cell.length_c   1.000
_cell.angle_alpha   90.00
_cell.angle_beta   90.00
_cell.angle_gamma   90.00
#
_symmetry.space_group_name_H-M   'P 1'
#
loop_
_entity.id
_entity.type
_entity.pdbx_description
1 polymer ?
#
loop_
_entity_poly.entity_id
_entity_poly.type
_entity_poly.pdbx_seq_one_letter_code
_entity_poly.pdbx_strand_id
1 'polypeptide(L)' 'MRLDFTLDQILGRNPREVSRLFKSLGLDPDRPYRAQITLNNVIIEQDTFSEEKTGGRHALE' A
#
# COMPACT_ATOMS: atom_id res chain seq x y z
N MET A 1 -6.53 5.61 -1.16
CA MET A 1 -5.55 5.96 -0.11
C MET A 1 -4.34 6.63 -0.73
N ARG A 2 -3.78 7.66 -0.07
CA ARG A 2 -2.58 8.40 -0.53
C ARG A 2 -1.56 8.47 0.59
N LEU A 3 -0.31 8.10 0.30
CA LEU A 3 0.83 8.20 1.21
C LEU A 3 1.96 8.99 0.57
N ASP A 4 2.70 9.70 1.41
CA ASP A 4 3.86 10.48 1.02
C ASP A 4 5.08 9.97 1.81
N PHE A 5 6.13 9.63 1.08
CA PHE A 5 7.39 9.14 1.63
C PHE A 5 8.51 10.07 1.20
N THR A 6 9.42 10.37 2.11
CA THR A 6 10.68 11.01 1.71
C THR A 6 11.57 10.01 0.97
N LEU A 7 12.43 10.49 0.07
CA LEU A 7 13.32 9.60 -0.67
C LEU A 7 14.23 8.79 0.26
N ASP A 8 14.68 9.30 1.41
CA ASP A 8 15.49 8.55 2.37
C ASP A 8 14.76 7.37 3.04
N GLN A 9 13.42 7.41 3.05
CA GLN A 9 12.61 6.32 3.59
C GLN A 9 12.50 5.13 2.62
N ILE A 10 12.79 5.33 1.33
CA ILE A 10 12.65 4.31 0.30
C ILE A 10 13.97 3.99 -0.37
N LEU A 11 14.71 5.01 -0.80
CA LEU A 11 15.95 4.88 -1.57
C LEU A 11 17.05 4.23 -0.72
N GLY A 12 17.67 3.19 -1.25
CA GLY A 12 18.76 2.46 -0.59
C GLY A 12 18.32 1.50 0.53
N ARG A 13 17.01 1.44 0.86
CA ARG A 13 16.49 0.46 1.83
C ARG A 13 16.28 -0.91 1.20
N ASN A 14 16.23 -1.94 2.05
CA ASN A 14 15.91 -3.28 1.58
C ASN A 14 14.46 -3.31 1.04
N PRO A 15 14.21 -3.85 -0.18
CA PRO A 15 12.86 -3.91 -0.73
C PRO A 15 11.85 -4.59 0.21
N ARG A 16 12.26 -5.62 0.97
CA ARG A 16 11.39 -6.32 1.93
C ARG A 16 11.01 -5.45 3.14
N GLU A 17 11.83 -4.48 3.50
CA GLU A 17 11.54 -3.53 4.57
C GLU A 17 10.57 -2.46 4.07
N VAL A 18 10.77 -1.98 2.84
CA VAL A 18 9.85 -1.04 2.18
C VAL A 18 8.47 -1.68 1.98
N SER A 19 8.39 -2.93 1.54
CA SER A 19 7.11 -3.66 1.46
C SER A 19 6.42 -3.81 2.81
N ARG A 20 7.18 -4.04 3.90
CA ARG A 20 6.63 -4.09 5.26
C ARG A 20 6.11 -2.74 5.72
N LEU A 21 6.85 -1.66 5.44
CA LEU A 21 6.41 -0.29 5.69
C LEU A 21 5.09 0.00 4.99
N PHE A 22 4.98 -0.32 3.70
CA PHE A 22 3.75 -0.12 2.93
C PHE A 22 2.58 -0.90 3.55
N LYS A 23 2.76 -2.19 3.85
CA LYS A 23 1.74 -3.02 4.51
C LYS A 23 1.32 -2.46 5.87
N SER A 24 2.26 -1.97 6.69
CA SER A 24 1.95 -1.38 7.99
C SER A 24 1.13 -0.09 7.91
N LEU A 25 1.23 0.63 6.80
CA LEU A 25 0.49 1.86 6.56
C LEU A 25 -0.84 1.61 5.88
N GLY A 26 -1.13 0.38 5.44
CA GLY A 26 -2.39 0.02 4.77
C GLY A 26 -2.30 -0.03 3.25
N LEU A 27 -1.10 0.11 2.66
CA LEU A 27 -0.86 -0.18 1.25
C LEU A 27 -0.56 -1.66 1.04
N ASP A 28 -1.15 -2.23 0.01
CA ASP A 28 -0.84 -3.57 -0.46
C ASP A 28 0.14 -3.48 -1.64
N PRO A 29 1.44 -3.81 -1.47
CA PRO A 29 2.42 -3.73 -2.55
C PRO A 29 2.12 -4.68 -3.72
N ASP A 30 1.26 -5.68 -3.52
CA ASP A 30 0.87 -6.65 -4.54
C ASP A 30 -0.32 -6.13 -5.39
N ARG A 31 -0.93 -5.00 -5.02
CA ARG A 31 -2.04 -4.35 -5.76
C ARG A 31 -1.53 -3.21 -6.65
N PRO A 32 -2.22 -2.92 -7.76
CA PRO A 32 -1.88 -1.75 -8.58
C PRO A 32 -1.98 -0.46 -7.76
N TYR A 33 -0.99 0.40 -7.92
CA TYR A 33 -0.93 1.75 -7.34
C TYR A 33 -0.33 2.71 -8.37
N ARG A 34 -0.63 4.00 -8.22
CA ARG A 34 0.07 5.07 -8.93
C ARG A 34 1.17 5.61 -8.05
N ALA A 35 2.35 5.83 -8.61
CA ALA A 35 3.45 6.48 -7.92
C ALA A 35 3.87 7.74 -8.67
N GLN A 36 4.04 8.82 -7.93
CA GLN A 36 4.60 10.06 -8.43
C GLN A 36 5.91 10.33 -7.68
N ILE A 37 7.00 10.43 -8.42
CA ILE A 37 8.31 10.77 -7.89
C ILE A 37 8.53 12.27 -8.08
N THR A 38 8.90 12.95 -7.00
CA THR A 38 9.29 14.36 -6.98
C THR A 38 10.77 14.46 -6.62
N LEU A 39 11.30 15.69 -6.50
CA LEU A 39 12.70 15.91 -6.17
C LEU A 39 13.12 15.26 -4.84
N ASN A 40 12.22 15.27 -3.85
CA ASN A 40 12.52 14.82 -2.48
C ASN A 40 11.61 13.71 -1.97
N ASN A 41 10.46 13.48 -2.63
CA ASN A 41 9.40 12.62 -2.11
C ASN A 41 8.90 11.64 -3.17
N VAL A 42 8.40 10.50 -2.72
CA VAL A 42 7.64 9.52 -3.48
C VAL A 42 6.22 9.50 -2.93
N ILE A 43 5.26 9.86 -3.78
CA ILE A 43 3.84 9.87 -3.45
C ILE A 43 3.25 8.58 -4.04
N ILE A 44 2.56 7.80 -3.20
CA ILE A 44 1.86 6.58 -3.63
C ILE A 44 0.36 6.74 -3.42
N GLU A 45 -0.41 6.50 -4.48
CA GLU A 45 -1.86 6.51 -4.49
C GLU A 45 -2.36 5.12 -4.86
N GLN A 46 -3.07 4.46 -3.94
CA GLN A 46 -3.65 3.15 -4.17
C GLN A 46 -5.15 3.21 -3.88
N ASP A 47 -5.95 2.74 -4.83
CA ASP A 47 -7.38 2.59 -4.62
C ASP A 47 -7.64 1.53 -3.56
N THR A 48 -8.15 1.99 -2.42
CA THR A 48 -8.65 1.11 -1.37
C THR A 48 -10.08 0.76 -1.73
N PHE A 49 -10.26 -0.07 -2.76
CA PHE A 49 -11.46 -0.89 -2.80
C PHE A 49 -11.33 -1.86 -1.63
N SER A 50 -11.83 -1.41 -0.48
CA SER A 50 -12.33 -2.31 0.53
C SER A 50 -13.49 -3.04 -0.15
N GLU A 51 -13.21 -4.18 -0.78
CA GLU A 51 -14.18 -5.26 -0.70
C GLU A 51 -14.36 -5.49 0.80
N GLU A 52 -15.38 -4.83 1.33
CA GLU A 52 -16.04 -5.23 2.54
C GLU A 52 -16.41 -6.70 2.29
N LYS A 53 -15.51 -7.60 2.73
CA LYS A 53 -15.83 -9.01 2.88
C LYS A 53 -17.05 -9.03 3.77
N THR A 54 -18.22 -9.12 3.15
CA THR A 54 -19.45 -9.53 3.79
C THR A 54 -19.16 -10.93 4.31
N GLY A 55 -18.70 -10.98 5.56
CA GLY A 55 -18.58 -12.21 6.31
C GLY A 55 -19.96 -12.82 6.42
N GLY A 56 -20.10 -14.04 5.94
CA GLY A 56 -21.37 -14.76 5.98
C GLY A 56 -21.26 -16.18 5.43
N ARG A 57 -20.26 -16.95 5.89
CA ARG A 57 -20.37 -18.42 5.84
C ARG A 57 -21.48 -18.83 6.82
N HIS A 58 -22.63 -19.29 6.33
CA HIS A 58 -23.43 -20.43 6.81
C HIS A 58 -24.89 -20.29 6.38
N ALA A 59 -25.32 -21.15 5.45
CA ALA A 59 -26.62 -21.82 5.45
C ALA A 59 -26.54 -22.94 4.40
N LEU A 60 -25.98 -24.07 4.81
CA LEU A 60 -26.41 -25.37 4.30
C LEU A 60 -27.78 -25.61 4.93
N GLU A 61 -28.81 -25.80 4.11
CA GLU A 61 -29.95 -26.73 4.25
C GLU A 61 -31.02 -26.41 3.20
#